data_AF-A0A1Y1L150-F1
#
_entry.id   AF-A0A1Y1L150-F1
#
_cell.length_a   1.000
_cell.length_b   1.000
_cell.length_c   1.000
_cell.angle_alpha   90.00
_cell.angle_beta   90.00
_cell.angle_gamma   90.00
#
_symmetry.space_group_name_H-M   'P 1'
#
loop_
_entity.id
_entity.type
_entity.pdbx_description
1 polymer ?
#
loop_
_entity_poly.entity_id
_entity_poly.type
_entity_poly.pdbx_seq_one_letter_code
_entity_poly.pdbx_strand_id
1 'polypeptide(L)'
;MPKDRDTPICGPGNLPCLYQSKIDYLKHDKEACFCLPSCTSLEYDIELSIIDWDWHRAINAMRAVSHKNYTMEFEKLYLARLSIFFKDMQFLASERNELYGFVDFLSSIGGLLGLFIGISITSFIEVIYFCTLRLWCNLKKYGPGYWSGEPDLVDEDEQNGAKVL
;
A
#
# COMPACT_ATOMS: atom_id res chain seq x y z
N MET A 1 -26.40 -12.56 -12.46
CA MET A 1 -26.15 -13.98 -12.15
C MET A 1 -25.68 -14.68 -13.41
N PRO A 2 -24.56 -15.42 -13.37
CA PRO A 2 -24.25 -16.38 -14.42
C PRO A 2 -25.39 -17.41 -14.52
N LYS A 3 -25.69 -17.87 -15.72
CA LYS A 3 -26.73 -18.88 -15.94
C LYS A 3 -26.24 -20.23 -15.39
N ASP A 4 -26.95 -20.80 -14.42
CA ASP A 4 -26.72 -22.19 -14.00
C ASP A 4 -27.10 -23.17 -15.12
N ARG A 5 -26.33 -24.26 -15.24
CA ARG A 5 -26.49 -25.23 -16.33
C ARG A 5 -27.88 -25.88 -16.36
N ASP A 6 -28.52 -25.97 -15.19
CA ASP A 6 -29.83 -26.61 -15.00
C ASP A 6 -31.01 -25.67 -15.26
N THR A 7 -30.76 -24.38 -15.50
CA THR A 7 -31.84 -23.43 -15.76
C THR A 7 -32.30 -23.50 -17.23
N PRO A 8 -33.59 -23.84 -17.48
CA PRO A 8 -34.11 -23.91 -18.84
C PRO A 8 -34.21 -22.51 -19.46
N ILE A 9 -34.06 -22.43 -20.78
CA ILE A 9 -34.20 -21.18 -21.51
C ILE A 9 -35.68 -20.78 -21.50
N CYS A 10 -35.99 -19.53 -21.18
CA CYS A 10 -37.36 -19.02 -21.25
C CYS A 10 -37.88 -19.05 -22.70
N GLY A 11 -39.04 -19.68 -22.89
CA GLY A 11 -39.78 -19.63 -24.15
C GLY A 11 -40.57 -18.33 -24.33
N PRO A 12 -41.14 -18.09 -25.53
CA PRO A 12 -41.87 -16.85 -25.85
C PRO A 12 -43.11 -16.61 -24.98
N GLY A 13 -43.74 -17.67 -24.44
CA GLY A 13 -44.88 -17.54 -23.53
C GLY A 13 -44.54 -16.90 -22.18
N ASN A 14 -43.28 -16.99 -21.74
CA ASN A 14 -42.82 -16.45 -20.45
C ASN A 14 -42.08 -15.11 -20.60
N LEU A 15 -42.02 -14.56 -21.82
CA LEU A 15 -41.40 -13.27 -22.11
C LEU A 15 -41.93 -12.10 -21.26
N PRO A 16 -43.25 -11.95 -21.01
CA PRO A 16 -43.74 -10.86 -20.17
C PRO A 16 -43.23 -10.97 -18.72
N CYS A 17 -43.13 -12.19 -18.18
CA CYS A 17 -42.58 -12.43 -16.85
C CYS A 17 -41.09 -12.07 -16.79
N LEU A 18 -40.30 -12.46 -17.80
CA LEU A 18 -38.87 -12.13 -17.87
C LEU A 18 -38.60 -10.61 -17.91
N TYR A 19 -39.42 -9.86 -18.66
CA TYR A 19 -39.29 -8.41 -18.71
C TYR A 19 -39.68 -7.76 -17.39
N GLN A 20 -40.77 -8.20 -16.77
CA GLN A 20 -41.19 -7.71 -15.45
C GLN A 20 -40.13 -7.99 -14.40
N SER A 21 -39.63 -9.22 -14.32
CA SER A 21 -38.59 -9.60 -13.34
C SER A 21 -37.30 -8.78 -13.52
N LYS A 22 -36.92 -8.45 -14.77
CA LYS A 22 -35.76 -7.60 -15.05
C LYS A 22 -35.99 -6.16 -14.58
N ILE A 23 -37.17 -5.60 -14.81
CA ILE A 23 -37.52 -4.23 -14.38
C ILE A 23 -37.57 -4.16 -12.86
N ASP A 24 -38.17 -5.15 -12.20
CA ASP A 24 -38.26 -5.20 -10.75
C ASP A 24 -36.89 -5.37 -10.10
N TYR A 25 -35.97 -6.12 -10.73
CA TYR A 25 -34.56 -6.20 -10.32
C TYR A 25 -33.80 -4.88 -10.43
N LEU A 26 -34.14 -4.03 -11.41
CA LEU A 26 -33.52 -2.71 -11.58
C LEU A 26 -34.09 -1.67 -10.62
N LYS A 27 -35.32 -1.88 -10.13
CA LYS A 27 -36.02 -0.98 -9.19
C LYS A 27 -35.75 -1.30 -7.74
N HIS A 28 -35.65 -2.59 -7.38
CA HIS A 28 -35.27 -2.99 -6.03
C HIS A 28 -33.77 -2.81 -5.85
N ASP A 29 -33.43 -2.27 -4.69
CA ASP A 29 -32.08 -1.90 -4.32
C ASP A 29 -31.13 -3.11 -4.35
N LYS A 30 -29.84 -2.85 -4.59
CA LYS A 30 -28.76 -3.84 -4.72
C LYS A 30 -28.58 -4.73 -3.49
N GLU A 31 -29.35 -4.52 -2.43
CA GLU A 31 -29.33 -5.25 -1.17
C GLU A 31 -29.65 -6.76 -1.31
N ALA A 32 -30.35 -7.16 -2.37
CA ALA A 32 -30.60 -8.58 -2.63
C ALA A 32 -29.33 -9.37 -3.02
N CYS A 33 -28.25 -8.69 -3.41
CA CYS A 33 -27.00 -9.33 -3.84
C CYS A 33 -25.77 -8.62 -3.25
N PHE A 34 -25.14 -9.24 -2.26
CA PHE A 34 -23.83 -8.83 -1.72
C PHE A 34 -22.68 -9.23 -2.65
N CYS A 35 -22.64 -8.63 -3.84
CA CYS A 35 -21.52 -8.83 -4.76
C CYS A 35 -20.27 -8.15 -4.21
N LEU A 36 -19.31 -8.95 -3.74
CA LEU A 36 -17.98 -8.46 -3.39
C LEU A 36 -17.28 -7.92 -4.65
N PRO A 37 -16.51 -6.82 -4.55
CA PRO A 37 -15.73 -6.34 -5.67
C PRO A 37 -14.66 -7.37 -6.06
N SER A 38 -14.34 -7.43 -7.35
CA SER A 38 -13.21 -8.22 -7.84
C SER A 38 -11.90 -7.65 -7.31
N CYS A 39 -10.94 -8.52 -6.98
CA CYS A 39 -9.58 -8.11 -6.58
C CYS A 39 -8.79 -7.52 -7.76
N THR A 40 -9.12 -7.92 -8.98
CA THR A 40 -8.53 -7.40 -10.21
C THR A 40 -9.64 -6.87 -11.11
N SER A 41 -9.49 -5.61 -11.53
CA SER A 41 -10.40 -4.94 -12.45
C SER A 41 -9.60 -4.14 -13.46
N LEU A 42 -9.97 -4.25 -14.72
CA LEU A 42 -9.40 -3.48 -15.81
C LEU A 42 -10.50 -2.55 -16.35
N GLU A 43 -10.29 -1.25 -16.19
CA GLU A 43 -11.21 -0.22 -16.63
C GLU A 43 -10.55 0.61 -17.74
N TYR A 44 -11.32 0.92 -18.77
CA TYR A 44 -10.87 1.70 -19.92
C TYR A 44 -11.70 2.96 -20.03
N ASP A 45 -11.05 4.11 -19.95
CA ASP A 45 -11.69 5.39 -20.25
C ASP A 45 -11.90 5.54 -21.76
N ILE A 46 -13.15 5.71 -22.16
CA ILE A 46 -13.54 5.76 -23.57
C ILE A 46 -13.68 7.22 -24.01
N GLU A 47 -12.89 7.63 -24.99
CA GLU A 47 -13.05 8.91 -25.69
C GLU A 47 -13.64 8.67 -27.07
N LEU A 48 -14.81 9.27 -27.34
CA LEU A 48 -15.54 9.11 -28.60
C LEU A 48 -15.30 10.30 -29.52
N SER A 49 -14.83 10.04 -30.74
CA SER A 49 -14.79 11.02 -31.83
C SER A 49 -15.77 10.61 -32.93
N ILE A 50 -16.77 11.46 -33.18
CA ILE A 50 -17.83 11.22 -34.17
C ILE A 50 -17.65 12.24 -35.29
N ILE A 51 -17.63 11.75 -36.53
CA ILE A 51 -17.56 12.59 -37.73
C ILE A 51 -18.57 12.09 -38.76
N ASP A 52 -19.16 13.03 -39.51
CA ASP A 52 -20.04 12.68 -40.62
C ASP A 52 -19.19 12.09 -41.74
N TRP A 53 -19.38 10.79 -41.99
CA TRP A 53 -18.61 10.05 -42.97
C TRP A 53 -19.40 9.95 -44.29
N ASP A 54 -18.95 10.72 -45.28
CA ASP A 54 -19.45 10.63 -46.65
C ASP A 54 -19.00 9.32 -47.30
N TRP A 55 -19.78 8.27 -47.05
CA TRP A 55 -19.53 6.93 -47.55
C TRP A 55 -19.64 6.86 -49.07
N HIS A 56 -20.46 7.72 -49.71
CA HIS A 56 -20.60 7.76 -51.17
C HIS A 56 -19.28 8.14 -51.83
N ARG A 57 -18.61 9.18 -51.32
CA ARG A 57 -17.28 9.59 -51.82
C ARG A 57 -16.23 8.51 -51.59
N ALA A 58 -16.24 7.87 -50.43
CA ALA A 58 -15.29 6.80 -50.10
C ALA A 58 -15.42 5.59 -51.04
N ILE A 59 -16.65 5.16 -51.34
CA ILE A 59 -16.90 4.06 -52.29
C ILE A 59 -16.50 4.46 -53.71
N ASN A 60 -16.87 5.66 -54.15
CA ASN A 60 -16.52 6.13 -55.50
C ASN A 60 -14.99 6.19 -55.71
N ALA A 61 -14.24 6.64 -54.71
CA ALA A 61 -12.78 6.62 -54.74
C ALA A 61 -12.22 5.18 -54.77
N MET A 62 -12.77 4.26 -53.98
CA MET A 62 -12.36 2.85 -54.01
C MET A 62 -12.63 2.19 -55.37
N ARG A 63 -13.78 2.48 -56.01
CA ARG A 63 -14.09 1.99 -57.36
C ARG A 63 -13.07 2.45 -58.39
N ALA A 64 -12.68 3.73 -58.32
CA ALA A 64 -11.70 4.31 -59.24
C ALA A 64 -10.32 3.64 -59.12
N VAL A 65 -9.91 3.24 -57.91
CA VAL A 65 -8.60 2.60 -57.66
C VAL A 65 -8.63 1.09 -57.94
N SER A 66 -9.73 0.40 -57.65
CA SER A 66 -9.75 -1.07 -57.68
C SER A 66 -9.99 -1.68 -59.07
N HIS A 67 -10.35 -0.89 -60.10
CA HIS A 67 -10.66 -1.36 -61.47
C HIS A 67 -11.66 -2.53 -61.58
N LYS A 68 -12.36 -2.89 -60.48
CA LYS A 68 -13.38 -3.94 -60.45
C LYS A 68 -14.75 -3.27 -60.46
N ASN A 69 -15.55 -3.55 -61.49
CA ASN A 69 -16.95 -3.18 -61.58
C ASN A 69 -17.79 -4.03 -60.62
N TYR A 70 -17.72 -3.75 -59.32
CA TYR A 70 -18.71 -4.25 -58.38
C TYR A 70 -19.98 -3.38 -58.53
N THR A 71 -20.94 -3.88 -59.31
CA THR A 71 -22.30 -3.33 -59.44
C THR A 71 -23.13 -3.73 -58.22
N MET A 72 -22.79 -3.20 -57.05
CA MET A 72 -23.65 -3.27 -55.88
C MET A 72 -24.33 -1.91 -55.77
N GLU A 73 -25.66 -1.93 -55.87
CA GLU A 73 -26.54 -0.76 -55.79
C GLU A 73 -26.59 -0.29 -54.33
N PHE A 74 -25.56 0.45 -53.92
CA PHE A 74 -25.45 0.99 -52.56
C PHE A 74 -26.43 2.14 -52.29
N GLU A 75 -27.22 2.58 -53.27
CA GLU A 75 -28.07 3.77 -53.17
C GLU A 75 -29.14 3.72 -52.07
N LYS A 76 -29.46 2.54 -51.52
CA LYS A 76 -30.41 2.35 -50.40
C LYS A 76 -29.77 1.87 -49.09
N LEU A 77 -28.45 1.90 -48.99
CA LEU A 77 -27.74 1.42 -47.80
C LEU A 77 -27.15 2.60 -47.01
N TYR A 78 -27.26 2.53 -45.69
CA TYR A 78 -26.57 3.42 -44.77
C TYR A 78 -25.32 2.71 -44.24
N LEU A 79 -24.17 3.36 -44.38
CA LEU A 79 -22.89 2.82 -43.92
C LEU A 79 -22.37 3.63 -42.75
N ALA A 80 -21.91 2.92 -41.72
CA ALA A 80 -21.22 3.48 -40.56
C ALA A 80 -19.84 2.84 -40.43
N ARG A 81 -18.86 3.63 -39.98
CA ARG A 81 -17.50 3.16 -39.72
C ARG A 81 -17.17 3.36 -38.24
N LEU A 82 -16.72 2.28 -37.59
CA LEU A 82 -16.20 2.30 -36.22
C LEU A 82 -14.73 1.89 -36.25
N SER A 83 -13.86 2.71 -35.67
CA SER A 83 -12.45 2.41 -35.47
C SER A 83 -12.13 2.46 -33.98
N ILE A 84 -11.68 1.35 -33.43
CA ILE A 84 -11.30 1.22 -32.02
C ILE A 84 -9.78 1.11 -31.97
N PHE A 85 -9.15 1.98 -31.19
CA PHE A 85 -7.71 1.99 -30.99
C PHE A 85 -7.37 2.49 -29.59
N PHE A 86 -6.21 2.09 -29.07
CA PHE A 86 -5.70 2.63 -27.80
C PHE A 86 -5.16 4.04 -28.03
N LYS A 87 -5.55 4.97 -27.16
CA LYS A 87 -5.08 6.35 -27.19
C LYS A 87 -3.57 6.43 -26.90
N ASP A 88 -3.14 5.70 -25.87
CA ASP A 88 -1.75 5.63 -25.43
C ASP A 88 -1.32 4.15 -25.28
N MET A 89 -0.01 3.90 -25.39
CA MET A 89 0.58 2.55 -25.25
C MET A 89 0.86 2.15 -23.79
N GLN A 90 0.55 3.02 -22.83
CA GLN A 90 0.84 2.85 -21.40
C GLN A 90 -0.46 2.69 -20.61
N PHE A 91 -0.43 1.84 -19.59
CA PHE A 91 -1.55 1.59 -18.69
C PHE A 91 -1.21 2.10 -17.29
N LEU A 92 -2.20 2.71 -16.61
CA LEU A 92 -2.06 3.08 -15.21
C LEU A 92 -2.45 1.87 -14.34
N ALA A 93 -1.47 1.30 -13.66
CA ALA A 93 -1.71 0.25 -12.67
C ALA A 93 -1.85 0.86 -11.27
N SER A 94 -2.85 0.43 -10.51
CA SER A 94 -3.03 0.80 -9.10
C SER A 94 -3.25 -0.47 -8.28
N GLU A 95 -2.38 -0.69 -7.30
CA GLU A 95 -2.44 -1.81 -6.38
C GLU A 95 -2.63 -1.30 -4.95
N ARG A 96 -3.44 -2.00 -4.17
CA ARG A 96 -3.65 -1.69 -2.74
C ARG A 96 -2.88 -2.69 -1.90
N ASN A 97 -1.82 -2.21 -1.27
CA ASN A 97 -1.01 -3.00 -0.35
C ASN A 97 -1.43 -2.75 1.10
N GLU A 98 -1.09 -3.70 1.98
CA GLU A 98 -1.24 -3.54 3.42
C GLU A 98 -0.43 -2.34 3.92
N LEU A 99 -1.10 -1.43 4.64
CA LEU A 99 -0.49 -0.17 5.08
C LEU A 99 0.46 -0.35 6.28
N TYR A 100 0.31 -1.46 7.01
CA TYR A 100 1.08 -1.73 8.22
C TYR A 100 1.37 -3.23 8.34
N GLY A 101 2.63 -3.60 8.11
CA GLY A 101 3.09 -4.97 8.25
C GLY A 101 3.56 -5.28 9.68
N PHE A 102 3.77 -6.57 9.97
CA PHE A 102 4.44 -6.99 11.20
C PHE A 102 5.83 -6.35 11.33
N VAL A 103 6.55 -6.19 10.22
CA VAL A 103 7.88 -5.58 10.22
C VAL A 103 7.85 -4.12 10.69
N ASP A 104 6.83 -3.35 10.27
CA ASP A 104 6.68 -1.94 10.66
C ASP A 104 6.34 -1.80 12.14
N PHE A 105 5.53 -2.71 12.66
CA PHE A 105 5.23 -2.81 14.09
C PHE A 105 6.48 -3.12 14.92
N LEU A 106 7.26 -4.13 14.51
CA LEU A 106 8.51 -4.50 15.18
C LEU A 106 9.54 -3.38 15.10
N SER A 107 9.63 -2.68 13.96
CA SER A 107 10.52 -1.53 13.78
C SER A 107 10.18 -0.40 14.77
N SER A 108 8.90 -0.10 14.93
CA SER A 108 8.43 0.95 15.83
C SER A 108 8.74 0.63 17.30
N ILE A 109 8.48 -0.61 17.74
CA ILE A 109 8.78 -1.06 19.11
C ILE A 109 10.28 -1.16 19.33
N GLY A 110 11.02 -1.72 18.38
CA GLY A 110 12.46 -1.88 18.45
C GLY A 110 13.19 -0.55 18.58
N GLY A 111 12.74 0.49 17.86
CA GLY A 111 13.30 1.84 17.97
C GLY A 111 13.13 2.45 19.36
N LEU A 112 11.93 2.35 19.94
CA LEU A 112 11.65 2.86 21.29
C LEU A 112 12.40 2.07 22.37
N LEU A 113 12.36 0.73 22.31
CA LEU A 113 13.09 -0.12 23.25
C LEU A 113 14.60 0.09 23.15
N GLY A 114 15.14 0.23 21.95
CA GLY A 114 16.55 0.52 21.72
C GLY A 114 16.98 1.84 22.35
N LEU A 115 16.15 2.89 22.26
CA LEU A 115 16.42 4.18 22.91
C LEU A 115 16.44 4.07 24.44
N PHE A 116 15.42 3.42 25.03
CA PHE A 116 15.35 3.28 26.49
C PHE A 116 16.45 2.37 27.06
N ILE A 117 16.76 1.26 26.38
CA ILE A 117 17.85 0.37 26.75
C ILE A 117 19.19 1.08 26.59
N GLY A 118 19.38 1.85 25.51
CA GLY A 118 20.59 2.62 25.26
C GLY A 118 20.90 3.59 26.40
N ILE A 119 19.93 4.45 26.76
CA ILE A 119 20.08 5.41 27.86
C ILE A 119 20.35 4.67 29.20
N SER A 120 19.60 3.59 29.46
CA SER A 120 19.75 2.81 30.69
C SER A 120 21.14 2.17 30.81
N ILE A 121 21.67 1.60 29.72
CA ILE A 121 23.00 0.97 29.70
C ILE A 121 24.09 2.03 29.90
N THR A 122 23.98 3.19 29.24
CA THR A 122 24.98 4.27 29.40
C THR A 122 25.05 4.75 30.85
N SER A 123 23.89 4.94 31.50
CA SER A 123 23.84 5.32 32.91
C SER A 123 24.38 4.22 33.83
N PHE A 124 24.10 2.95 33.54
CA PHE A 124 24.64 1.83 34.33
C PHE A 124 26.17 1.76 34.26
N ILE A 125 26.75 1.94 33.08
CA ILE A 125 28.21 1.98 32.89
C ILE A 125 28.83 3.14 33.68
N GLU A 126 28.18 4.32 33.68
CA GLU A 126 28.65 5.49 34.42
C GLU A 126 28.68 5.23 35.94
N VAL A 127 27.65 4.59 36.49
CA VAL A 127 27.61 4.20 37.91
C VAL A 127 28.75 3.23 38.25
N ILE A 128 28.99 2.21 37.42
CA ILE A 128 30.11 1.28 37.63
C ILE A 128 31.45 2.00 37.58
N TYR A 129 31.64 2.89 36.60
CA TYR A 129 32.85 3.68 36.47
C TYR A 129 33.08 4.55 37.70
N PHE A 130 32.05 5.24 38.19
CA PHE A 130 32.12 6.09 39.37
C PHE A 130 32.39 5.27 40.64
N CYS A 131 31.69 4.15 40.84
CA CYS A 131 31.92 3.26 41.98
C CYS A 131 33.34 2.70 41.96
N THR A 132 33.82 2.15 40.84
CA THR A 132 35.15 1.53 40.78
C THR A 132 36.28 2.55 40.94
N LEU A 133 36.27 3.67 40.20
CA LEU A 133 37.33 4.67 40.32
C LEU A 133 37.31 5.41 41.63
N ARG A 134 36.12 5.81 42.13
CA ARG A 134 36.04 6.52 43.40
C ARG A 134 36.42 5.60 44.55
N LEU A 135 35.99 4.34 44.55
CA LEU A 135 36.36 3.38 45.58
C LEU A 135 37.86 3.05 45.54
N TRP A 136 38.43 2.81 44.34
CA TRP A 136 39.84 2.51 44.17
C TRP A 136 40.74 3.70 44.55
N CYS A 137 40.40 4.91 44.11
CA CYS A 137 41.14 6.12 44.49
C CYS A 137 41.03 6.40 45.99
N ASN A 138 39.85 6.19 46.59
CA ASN A 138 39.65 6.39 48.02
C ASN A 138 40.44 5.35 48.86
N LEU A 139 40.38 4.06 48.52
CA LEU A 139 41.20 3.02 49.16
C LEU A 139 42.71 3.27 49.01
N LYS A 140 43.17 3.74 47.85
CA LYS A 140 44.59 4.04 47.64
C LYS A 140 45.06 5.26 48.44
N LYS A 141 44.17 6.22 48.73
CA LYS A 141 44.52 7.46 49.45
C LYS A 141 44.34 7.37 50.97
N TYR A 142 43.36 6.60 51.47
CA TYR A 142 42.98 6.55 52.89
C TYR A 142 43.18 5.18 53.58
N GLY A 143 43.69 4.16 52.86
CA GLY A 143 43.99 2.83 53.43
C GLY A 143 42.75 1.96 53.71
N PRO A 144 42.92 0.64 53.95
CA PRO A 144 41.83 -0.36 53.91
C PRO A 144 40.86 -0.36 55.12
N GLY A 145 40.70 0.76 55.82
CA GLY A 145 39.92 0.85 57.07
C GLY A 145 38.83 1.93 57.14
N TYR A 146 38.83 2.93 56.25
CA TYR A 146 38.02 4.14 56.43
C TYR A 146 37.26 4.50 55.15
N TRP A 147 35.92 4.35 55.17
CA TRP A 147 35.05 4.55 53.99
C TRP A 147 34.58 6.00 53.79
N SER A 148 34.85 6.89 54.75
CA SER A 148 34.62 8.32 54.63
C SER A 148 35.77 9.03 55.34
N GLY A 149 36.70 9.59 54.58
CA GLY A 149 37.77 10.41 55.14
C GLY A 149 37.19 11.74 55.62
N GLU A 150 37.00 11.88 56.93
CA GLU A 150 36.91 13.19 57.57
C GLU A 150 38.31 13.83 57.46
N PRO A 151 38.48 14.98 56.80
CA PRO A 151 39.80 15.57 56.56
C PRO A 151 40.56 15.97 57.84
N ASP A 152 39.89 16.01 58.99
CA ASP A 152 40.46 16.54 60.23
C ASP A 152 41.18 15.49 61.10
N LEU A 153 41.25 14.21 60.66
CA LEU A 153 41.91 13.13 61.42
C LEU A 153 43.23 12.64 60.82
N VAL A 154 43.61 13.11 59.62
CA VAL A 154 44.85 12.67 58.96
C VAL A 154 46.08 13.46 59.45
N ASP A 155 45.88 14.70 59.90
CA ASP A 155 46.98 15.58 60.32
C ASP A 155 47.55 15.26 61.71
N GLU A 156 46.82 14.56 62.59
CA GLU A 156 47.32 14.17 63.92
C GLU A 156 48.15 12.88 63.92
N ASP A 157 47.87 11.94 63.02
CA ASP A 157 48.56 10.65 62.96
C ASP A 157 49.92 10.72 62.24
N GLU A 158 50.11 11.67 61.31
CA GLU A 158 51.41 11.87 60.65
C GLU A 158 52.46 12.49 61.60
N GLN A 159 52.05 13.20 62.66
CA GLN A 159 52.97 13.70 63.70
C GLN A 159 53.27 12.67 64.80
N ASN A 160 52.35 11.76 65.11
CA ASN A 160 52.55 10.75 66.15
C ASN A 160 53.22 9.45 65.65
N GLY A 161 53.09 9.12 64.35
CA GLY A 161 53.78 7.98 63.73
C GLY A 161 55.29 8.18 63.52
N ALA A 162 55.79 9.42 63.52
CA ALA A 162 57.23 9.71 63.36
C ALA A 162 58.02 9.66 64.68
N LYS A 163 57.38 9.40 65.83
CA LYS A 163 58.01 9.53 67.15
C LYS A 163 58.08 8.25 67.99
N VAL A 164 57.44 7.17 67.59
CA VAL A 164 57.52 5.90 68.33
C VAL A 164 57.56 4.72 67.37
N LEU A 165 58.79 4.21 67.17
CA LEU A 165 59.22 2.98 66.47
C LEU A 165 59.43 3.08 64.95
#